data_AF-A0A2V9RQL4-F1
#
_entry.id   AF-A0A2V9RQL4-F1
#
_cell.length_a   1.000
_cell.length_b   1.000
_cell.length_c   1.000
_cell.angle_alpha   90.00
_cell.angle_beta   90.00
_cell.angle_gamma   90.00
#
_symmetry.space_group_name_H-M   'P 1'
#
loop_
_entity.id
_entity.type
_entity.pdbx_description
1 polymer ?
#
loop_
_entity_poly.entity_id
_entity_poly.type
_entity_poly.pdbx_seq_one_letter_code
_entity_poly.pdbx_strand_id
1 'polypeptide(L)'
;DTAAGGTVEQTLNTHGFDLTGIDILTGGTLAKNISFLLVPSIDPGDGTVGFESANVRLDNMWGSPWLNFKFGKFEQDLPLSEKRMMTFSNVGGAYQLYHFVPIGDANIDESASLGENQLGIELMGHSEDDHSRYAVSLMSSNNGSTGLPLGRSYDGYLHISQGFLAGRLGLQRIGAYGWAGLRPTYFLTSGRRRTAWRGSRQSILLSGWILWEPLHRQV
;
A
#
# COMPACT_ATOMS: atom_id res chain seq x y z
N ASP A 1 -33.15 -14.54 -48.04
CA ASP A 1 -32.43 -15.43 -47.13
C ASP A 1 -31.61 -14.56 -46.19
N THR A 2 -31.98 -14.51 -44.93
CA THR A 2 -31.54 -13.49 -43.97
C THR A 2 -30.47 -14.11 -43.09
N ALA A 3 -29.21 -13.71 -43.27
CA ALA A 3 -28.10 -14.19 -42.45
C ALA A 3 -28.33 -13.75 -40.99
N ALA A 4 -28.71 -14.71 -40.14
CA ALA A 4 -28.76 -14.53 -38.70
C ALA A 4 -27.32 -14.40 -38.18
N GLY A 5 -26.88 -13.17 -37.91
CA GLY A 5 -25.65 -12.89 -37.19
C GLY A 5 -25.78 -13.37 -35.74
N GLY A 6 -25.44 -14.63 -35.48
CA GLY A 6 -25.34 -15.18 -34.14
C GLY A 6 -24.00 -14.84 -33.51
N THR A 7 -24.01 -14.40 -32.25
CA THR A 7 -22.79 -14.29 -31.44
C THR A 7 -22.22 -15.69 -31.23
N VAL A 8 -21.01 -15.94 -31.72
CA VAL A 8 -20.29 -17.20 -31.55
C VAL A 8 -19.29 -17.02 -30.40
N GLU A 9 -19.29 -17.94 -29.44
CA GLU A 9 -18.24 -17.99 -28.40
C GLU A 9 -16.94 -18.48 -29.04
N GLN A 10 -15.88 -17.70 -28.92
CA GLN A 10 -14.56 -18.03 -29.44
C GLN A 10 -13.56 -18.04 -28.29
N THR A 11 -12.84 -19.16 -28.14
CA THR A 11 -11.70 -19.25 -27.22
C THR A 11 -10.49 -18.55 -27.86
N LEU A 12 -10.06 -17.46 -27.24
CA LEU A 12 -8.80 -16.77 -27.58
C LEU A 12 -7.71 -17.24 -26.63
N ASN A 13 -6.73 -17.98 -27.15
CA ASN A 13 -5.53 -18.35 -26.43
C ASN A 13 -4.42 -17.36 -26.79
N THR A 14 -3.98 -16.56 -25.81
CA THR A 14 -2.86 -15.62 -25.97
C THR A 14 -1.67 -16.06 -25.13
N HIS A 15 -0.46 -15.88 -25.67
CA HIS A 15 0.79 -16.13 -24.98
C HIS A 15 1.74 -14.98 -25.27
N GLY A 16 2.57 -14.61 -24.31
CA GLY A 16 3.56 -13.57 -24.49
C GLY A 16 4.33 -13.29 -23.22
N PHE A 17 5.49 -12.65 -23.38
CA PHE A 17 6.16 -11.96 -22.30
C PHE A 17 5.79 -10.49 -22.39
N ASP A 18 5.39 -9.91 -21.27
CA ASP A 18 5.03 -8.50 -21.17
C ASP A 18 5.86 -7.85 -20.06
N LEU A 19 6.23 -6.60 -20.26
CA LEU A 19 6.89 -5.77 -19.26
C LEU A 19 5.86 -4.76 -18.78
N THR A 20 5.33 -4.98 -17.59
CA THR A 20 4.29 -4.11 -17.00
C THR A 20 4.87 -2.91 -16.25
N GLY A 21 6.21 -2.83 -16.12
CA GLY A 21 6.94 -1.81 -15.39
C GLY A 21 8.36 -2.26 -15.09
N ILE A 22 9.27 -1.31 -14.86
CA ILE A 22 10.61 -1.57 -14.35
C ILE A 22 10.82 -0.77 -13.08
N ASP A 23 11.00 -1.49 -11.97
CA ASP A 23 11.37 -0.92 -10.68
C ASP A 23 12.82 -1.31 -10.35
N ILE A 24 13.65 -0.32 -10.02
CA ILE A 24 15.05 -0.58 -9.63
C ILE A 24 15.17 -0.41 -8.12
N LEU A 25 15.13 -1.52 -7.39
CA LEU A 25 15.26 -1.47 -5.93
C LEU A 25 16.71 -1.16 -5.52
N THR A 26 16.93 0.00 -4.91
CA THR A 26 18.21 0.41 -4.34
C THR A 26 18.02 0.83 -2.89
N GLY A 27 18.82 0.28 -1.99
CA GLY A 27 18.76 0.67 -0.58
C GLY A 27 20.11 0.47 0.10
N GLY A 28 20.29 1.12 1.24
CA GLY A 28 21.54 1.00 1.99
C GLY A 28 21.55 1.84 3.25
N THR A 29 22.71 1.84 3.89
CA THR A 29 22.95 2.55 5.15
C THR A 29 23.87 3.73 4.87
N LEU A 30 23.42 4.95 5.16
CA LEU A 30 24.21 6.18 5.00
C LEU A 30 25.17 6.40 6.17
N ALA A 31 24.72 6.06 7.37
CA ALA A 31 25.49 6.13 8.61
C ALA A 31 24.90 5.14 9.63
N LYS A 32 25.57 4.92 10.77
CA LYS A 32 24.96 4.15 11.87
C LYS A 32 23.58 4.73 12.15
N ASN A 33 22.56 3.88 12.18
CA ASN A 33 21.17 4.24 12.46
C ASN A 33 20.51 5.15 11.41
N ILE A 34 21.11 5.33 10.24
CA ILE A 34 20.51 6.09 9.13
C ILE A 34 20.56 5.24 7.87
N SER A 35 19.39 4.84 7.37
CA SER A 35 19.26 4.04 6.16
C SER A 35 18.35 4.71 5.13
N PHE A 36 18.38 4.25 3.89
CA PHE A 36 17.54 4.75 2.82
C PHE A 36 17.04 3.62 1.93
N LEU A 37 15.89 3.87 1.29
CA LEU A 37 15.33 3.07 0.22
C LEU A 37 14.93 4.01 -0.92
N LEU A 38 15.38 3.69 -2.12
CA LEU A 38 15.11 4.41 -3.34
C LEU A 38 14.73 3.40 -4.43
N VAL A 39 13.52 3.54 -4.96
CA VAL A 39 12.98 2.68 -6.00
C VAL A 39 12.45 3.59 -7.10
N PRO A 40 13.30 4.03 -8.04
CA PRO A 40 12.81 4.63 -9.27
C PRO A 40 12.02 3.59 -10.06
N SER A 41 10.94 4.06 -10.67
CA SER A 41 10.07 3.28 -11.54
C SER A 41 10.02 3.90 -12.93
N ILE A 42 9.88 3.07 -13.94
CA ILE A 42 9.74 3.48 -15.34
C ILE A 42 8.46 2.87 -15.91
N ASP A 43 7.56 3.73 -16.38
CA ASP A 43 6.38 3.30 -17.12
C ASP A 43 6.79 2.85 -18.53
N PRO A 44 6.48 1.62 -18.95
CA PRO A 44 6.89 1.08 -20.24
C PRO A 44 6.06 1.63 -21.41
N GLY A 45 4.89 2.22 -21.14
CA GLY A 45 3.99 2.78 -22.14
C GLY A 45 4.44 4.13 -22.69
N ASP A 46 4.97 5.00 -21.83
CA ASP A 46 5.40 6.36 -22.22
C ASP A 46 6.82 6.75 -21.76
N GLY A 47 7.48 5.90 -20.99
CA GLY A 47 8.83 6.15 -20.47
C GLY A 47 8.88 7.12 -19.29
N THR A 48 7.74 7.46 -18.68
CA THR A 48 7.70 8.33 -17.50
C THR A 48 8.49 7.71 -16.36
N VAL A 49 9.40 8.50 -15.79
CA VAL A 49 10.21 8.09 -14.64
C VAL A 49 9.63 8.70 -13.38
N GLY A 50 9.35 7.84 -12.40
CA GLY A 50 8.85 8.22 -11.09
C GLY A 50 9.65 7.58 -9.97
N PHE A 51 9.16 7.77 -8.74
CA PHE A 51 9.61 7.00 -7.58
C PHE A 51 8.43 6.19 -7.06
N GLU A 52 8.60 4.87 -7.07
CA GLU A 52 7.73 3.96 -6.33
C GLU A 52 7.95 4.16 -4.84
N SER A 53 9.22 4.22 -4.40
CA SER A 53 9.60 4.50 -3.02
C SER A 53 10.82 5.42 -2.98
N ALA A 54 10.83 6.34 -2.03
CA ALA A 54 11.94 7.26 -1.79
C ALA A 54 11.89 7.72 -0.34
N ASN A 55 12.58 7.00 0.53
CA ASN A 55 12.55 7.27 1.97
C ASN A 55 13.91 7.14 2.66
N VAL A 56 14.01 7.84 3.79
CA VAL A 56 15.12 7.75 4.74
C VAL A 56 14.57 7.28 6.07
N ARG A 57 15.31 6.40 6.74
CA ARG A 57 15.00 5.91 8.08
C ARG A 57 16.05 6.34 9.08
N LEU A 58 15.57 6.71 10.26
CA LEU A 58 16.33 6.92 11.47
C LEU A 58 15.97 5.80 12.44
N ASP A 59 16.86 4.83 12.60
CA ASP A 59 16.59 3.62 13.37
C ASP A 59 17.26 3.69 14.75
N ASN A 60 16.71 3.02 15.75
CA ASN A 60 17.29 2.92 17.10
C ASN A 60 17.64 4.28 17.73
N MET A 61 16.73 5.25 17.64
CA MET A 61 16.93 6.57 18.25
C MET A 61 17.10 6.41 19.76
N TRP A 62 18.15 7.03 20.30
CA TRP A 62 18.59 6.86 21.69
C TRP A 62 18.87 5.40 22.10
N GLY A 63 19.24 4.55 21.13
CA GLY A 63 19.61 3.15 21.37
C GLY A 63 18.42 2.23 21.62
N SER A 64 17.19 2.64 21.28
CA SER A 64 15.99 1.84 21.52
C SER A 64 15.36 1.35 20.20
N PRO A 65 15.12 0.03 20.04
CA PRO A 65 14.40 -0.50 18.87
C PRO A 65 12.92 -0.08 18.85
N TRP A 66 12.43 0.56 19.92
CA TRP A 66 11.07 1.08 20.01
C TRP A 66 10.91 2.49 19.45
N LEU A 67 11.99 3.15 19.02
CA LEU A 67 11.95 4.51 18.50
C LEU A 67 12.70 4.60 17.16
N ASN A 68 11.95 4.41 16.08
CA ASN A 68 12.44 4.53 14.70
C ASN A 68 11.52 5.45 13.91
N PHE A 69 12.10 6.23 12.99
CA PHE A 69 11.33 7.08 12.09
C PHE A 69 11.65 6.77 10.64
N LYS A 70 10.65 6.86 9.76
CA LYS A 70 10.78 6.78 8.30
C LYS A 70 10.14 8.01 7.68
N PHE A 71 10.82 8.66 6.74
CA PHE A 71 10.38 9.89 6.09
C PHE A 71 10.44 9.74 4.58
N GLY A 72 9.44 10.23 3.87
CA GLY A 72 9.41 10.24 2.41
C GLY A 72 8.26 9.41 1.85
N LYS A 73 8.44 8.84 0.66
CA LYS A 73 7.46 7.95 0.03
C LYS A 73 7.77 6.50 0.40
N PHE A 74 6.83 5.81 1.03
CA PHE A 74 7.03 4.45 1.55
C PHE A 74 5.75 3.63 1.59
N GLU A 75 5.90 2.31 1.56
CA GLU A 75 4.86 1.38 1.97
C GLU A 75 4.72 1.43 3.51
N GLN A 76 3.49 1.58 3.97
CA GLN A 76 3.14 1.53 5.40
C GLN A 76 3.43 0.15 5.96
N ASP A 77 3.57 0.03 7.27
CA ASP A 77 3.67 -1.29 7.90
C ASP A 77 2.32 -2.03 7.83
N LEU A 78 2.17 -2.89 6.82
CA LEU A 78 0.98 -3.69 6.61
C LEU A 78 1.10 -5.09 7.25
N PRO A 79 -0.03 -5.77 7.49
CA PRO A 79 -0.04 -7.19 7.87
C PRO A 79 0.74 -8.06 6.89
N LEU A 80 0.51 -7.82 5.60
CA LEU A 80 1.19 -8.41 4.47
C LEU A 80 1.47 -7.31 3.47
N SER A 81 2.68 -7.27 2.93
CA SER A 81 3.03 -6.33 1.87
C SER A 81 2.51 -6.85 0.54
N GLU A 82 1.74 -6.02 -0.15
CA GLU A 82 1.32 -6.31 -1.53
C GLU A 82 2.52 -6.26 -2.49
N LYS A 83 3.46 -5.34 -2.23
CA LYS A 83 4.66 -5.16 -3.04
C LYS A 83 5.63 -6.35 -2.97
N ARG A 84 5.41 -7.30 -2.06
CA ARG A 84 6.22 -8.53 -1.92
C ARG A 84 5.56 -9.79 -2.46
N MET A 85 4.45 -9.65 -3.18
CA MET A 85 3.81 -10.78 -3.87
C MET A 85 4.46 -11.01 -5.22
N MET A 86 4.94 -12.23 -5.45
CA MET A 86 5.42 -12.65 -6.76
C MET A 86 4.26 -13.32 -7.51
N THR A 87 3.55 -12.57 -8.34
CA THR A 87 2.45 -13.10 -9.14
C THR A 87 2.91 -13.34 -10.56
N PHE A 88 2.57 -14.50 -11.11
CA PHE A 88 2.82 -14.82 -12.53
C PHE A 88 1.82 -14.15 -13.47
N SER A 89 0.85 -13.41 -12.94
CA SER A 89 -0.13 -12.63 -13.72
C SER A 89 -0.64 -11.44 -12.91
N ASN A 90 -1.06 -10.39 -13.61
CA ASN A 90 -1.74 -9.24 -13.01
C ASN A 90 -3.22 -9.52 -12.65
N VAL A 91 -3.71 -10.73 -12.94
CA VAL A 91 -5.09 -11.14 -12.63
C VAL A 91 -5.14 -11.75 -11.23
N GLY A 92 -5.70 -11.01 -10.27
CA GLY A 92 -5.93 -11.50 -8.90
C GLY A 92 -4.70 -11.51 -7.99
N GLY A 93 -3.61 -10.85 -8.41
CA GLY A 93 -2.38 -10.71 -7.64
C GLY A 93 -2.40 -9.59 -6.60
N ALA A 94 -3.12 -8.50 -6.87
CA ALA A 94 -3.35 -7.44 -5.90
C ALA A 94 -4.27 -7.94 -4.79
N TYR A 95 -3.95 -7.64 -3.52
CA TYR A 95 -4.92 -7.86 -2.45
C TYR A 95 -6.07 -6.90 -2.71
N GLN A 96 -7.16 -7.43 -3.26
CA GLN A 96 -8.33 -6.63 -3.64
C GLN A 96 -8.90 -5.82 -2.48
N LEU A 97 -8.61 -6.23 -1.24
CA LEU A 97 -8.88 -5.51 0.00
C LEU A 97 -8.09 -4.19 0.14
N TYR A 98 -6.86 -4.10 -0.38
CA TYR A 98 -6.00 -2.91 -0.28
C TYR A 98 -6.31 -1.84 -1.33
N HIS A 99 -6.87 -2.27 -2.47
CA HIS A 99 -7.31 -1.42 -3.58
C HIS A 99 -8.84 -1.38 -3.75
N PHE A 100 -9.61 -1.74 -2.72
CA PHE A 100 -11.08 -1.77 -2.86
C PHE A 100 -11.65 -0.35 -3.04
N VAL A 101 -12.13 -0.06 -4.24
CA VAL A 101 -12.85 1.17 -4.58
C VAL A 101 -14.27 0.79 -5.02
N PRO A 102 -15.33 1.26 -4.32
CA PRO A 102 -16.71 1.00 -4.74
C PRO A 102 -16.99 1.52 -6.16
N ILE A 103 -17.77 0.77 -6.93
CA ILE A 103 -18.18 1.16 -8.28
C ILE A 103 -18.86 2.54 -8.24
N GLY A 104 -18.30 3.49 -9.00
CA GLY A 104 -18.81 4.85 -9.09
C GLY A 104 -18.24 5.84 -8.07
N ASP A 105 -17.31 5.43 -7.21
CA ASP A 105 -16.52 6.36 -6.40
C ASP A 105 -15.48 7.08 -7.29
N ALA A 106 -15.40 8.40 -7.16
CA ALA A 106 -14.45 9.23 -7.90
C ALA A 106 -13.07 9.30 -7.22
N ASN A 107 -12.93 8.69 -6.04
CA ASN A 107 -11.67 8.51 -5.34
C ASN A 107 -11.00 7.22 -5.89
N ILE A 108 -10.34 7.35 -7.03
CA ILE A 108 -9.53 6.30 -7.67
C ILE A 108 -8.15 6.18 -7.00
N ASP A 109 -7.30 5.24 -7.44
CA ASP A 109 -5.98 4.88 -6.86
C ASP A 109 -4.99 6.06 -6.61
N GLU A 110 -5.25 7.24 -7.19
CA GLU A 110 -4.60 8.52 -6.86
C GLU A 110 -4.95 9.04 -5.43
N SER A 111 -5.90 8.42 -4.75
CA SER A 111 -6.28 8.69 -3.37
C SER A 111 -5.62 7.70 -2.44
N ALA A 112 -5.27 8.13 -1.22
CA ALA A 112 -4.51 7.29 -0.31
C ALA A 112 -5.20 5.94 -0.03
N SER A 113 -4.46 4.86 -0.28
CA SER A 113 -4.89 3.47 -0.18
C SER A 113 -3.85 2.66 0.60
N LEU A 114 -4.21 1.44 1.00
CA LEU A 114 -3.29 0.57 1.73
C LEU A 114 -2.27 -0.10 0.79
N GLY A 115 -2.57 -0.27 -0.50
CA GLY A 115 -1.66 -0.91 -1.45
C GLY A 115 -0.69 0.05 -2.13
N GLU A 116 -0.91 1.36 -1.98
CA GLU A 116 -0.07 2.40 -2.55
C GLU A 116 0.96 2.96 -1.57
N ASN A 117 2.17 3.21 -2.07
CA ASN A 117 3.20 3.88 -1.27
C ASN A 117 2.82 5.34 -1.00
N GLN A 118 2.83 5.70 0.28
CA GLN A 118 2.38 7.01 0.75
C GLN A 118 3.54 7.94 1.02
N LEU A 119 3.35 9.22 0.69
CA LEU A 119 4.25 10.29 1.11
C LEU A 119 3.91 10.70 2.55
N GLY A 120 4.83 10.55 3.49
CA GLY A 120 4.57 10.88 4.88
C GLY A 120 5.74 10.68 5.83
N ILE A 121 5.37 10.43 7.10
CA ILE A 121 6.26 10.09 8.21
C ILE A 121 5.67 8.90 8.95
N GLU A 122 6.49 7.91 9.30
CA GLU A 122 6.11 6.76 10.11
C GLU A 122 7.01 6.63 11.33
N LEU A 123 6.40 6.55 12.51
CA LEU A 123 7.03 6.12 13.77
C LEU A 123 6.83 4.61 13.89
N MET A 124 7.90 3.87 14.16
CA MET A 124 7.85 2.42 14.31
C MET A 124 8.64 1.97 15.54
N GLY A 125 8.20 0.86 16.14
CA GLY A 125 8.95 0.20 17.19
C GLY A 125 8.68 -1.29 17.23
N HIS A 126 9.67 -2.04 17.70
CA HIS A 126 9.56 -3.48 17.86
C HIS A 126 10.35 -4.01 19.06
N SER A 127 10.00 -5.21 19.52
CA SER A 127 10.78 -5.97 20.49
C SER A 127 12.05 -6.53 19.85
N GLU A 128 13.05 -6.90 20.65
CA GLU A 128 14.32 -7.44 20.14
C GLU A 128 14.16 -8.72 19.33
N ASP A 129 13.13 -9.51 19.63
CA ASP A 129 12.74 -10.73 18.91
C ASP A 129 11.70 -10.49 17.80
N ASP A 130 11.36 -9.23 17.52
CA ASP A 130 10.38 -8.78 16.53
C ASP A 130 8.94 -9.32 16.71
N HIS A 131 8.64 -9.98 17.83
CA HIS A 131 7.30 -10.49 18.10
C HIS A 131 6.31 -9.35 18.33
N SER A 132 6.65 -8.35 19.11
CA SER A 132 5.79 -7.19 19.32
C SER A 132 6.22 -6.07 18.38
N ARG A 133 5.32 -5.54 17.55
CA ARG A 133 5.59 -4.37 16.71
C ARG A 133 4.43 -3.38 16.70
N TYR A 134 4.76 -2.11 16.51
CA TYR A 134 3.80 -1.07 16.21
C TYR A 134 4.32 -0.13 15.12
N ALA A 135 3.39 0.49 14.39
CA ALA A 135 3.66 1.57 13.47
C ALA A 135 2.55 2.62 13.55
N VAL A 136 2.92 3.90 13.50
CA VAL A 136 2.01 5.04 13.44
C VAL A 136 2.48 5.96 12.33
N SER A 137 1.62 6.18 11.34
CA SER A 137 1.93 6.96 10.15
C SER A 137 1.06 8.20 10.04
N LEU A 138 1.66 9.32 9.65
CA LEU A 138 0.97 10.52 9.18
C LEU A 138 1.37 10.74 7.72
N MET A 139 0.38 10.79 6.83
CA MET A 139 0.58 10.70 5.39
C MET A 139 -0.19 11.81 4.68
N SER A 140 0.30 12.20 3.50
CA SER A 140 -0.45 13.05 2.58
C SER A 140 -1.68 12.30 2.06
N SER A 141 -2.79 12.99 1.88
CA SER A 141 -4.03 12.40 1.38
C SER A 141 -4.02 12.04 -0.11
N ASN A 142 -2.90 12.24 -0.81
CA ASN A 142 -2.80 12.16 -2.28
C ASN A 142 -1.54 11.41 -2.78
N ASN A 143 -1.00 10.46 -2.03
CA ASN A 143 0.15 9.62 -2.42
C ASN A 143 1.43 10.38 -2.82
N GLY A 144 1.50 11.69 -2.58
CA GLY A 144 2.59 12.56 -3.04
C GLY A 144 2.43 13.09 -4.47
N SER A 145 1.27 12.94 -5.11
CA SER A 145 0.98 13.49 -6.43
C SER A 145 1.14 15.02 -6.44
N THR A 146 1.81 15.53 -7.48
CA THR A 146 2.10 16.96 -7.61
C THR A 146 0.84 17.77 -7.90
N GLY A 147 0.84 19.07 -7.57
CA GLY A 147 -0.29 19.97 -7.83
C GLY A 147 -1.47 19.84 -6.84
N LEU A 148 -1.46 18.85 -5.94
CA LEU A 148 -2.48 18.64 -4.89
C LEU A 148 -3.92 18.63 -5.46
N PRO A 149 -4.20 17.83 -6.51
CA PRO A 149 -5.45 17.91 -7.28
C PRO A 149 -6.71 17.62 -6.44
N LEU A 150 -6.55 16.92 -5.32
CA LEU A 150 -7.64 16.55 -4.39
C LEU A 150 -7.57 17.31 -3.05
N GLY A 151 -6.76 18.38 -2.97
CA GLY A 151 -6.63 19.23 -1.78
C GLY A 151 -5.48 18.84 -0.84
N ARG A 152 -5.36 19.59 0.26
CA ARG A 152 -4.33 19.45 1.29
C ARG A 152 -4.95 18.91 2.56
N SER A 153 -4.86 17.60 2.78
CA SER A 153 -5.18 17.00 4.08
C SER A 153 -4.18 15.92 4.44
N TYR A 154 -4.30 15.45 5.68
CA TYR A 154 -3.46 14.38 6.21
C TYR A 154 -4.33 13.22 6.66
N ASP A 155 -3.76 12.04 6.48
CA ASP A 155 -4.33 10.78 6.89
C ASP A 155 -3.42 10.13 7.93
N GLY A 156 -4.02 9.50 8.93
CA GLY A 156 -3.36 8.73 9.97
C GLY A 156 -3.53 7.24 9.73
N TYR A 157 -2.48 6.48 10.01
CA TYR A 157 -2.51 5.02 10.02
C TYR A 157 -1.87 4.48 11.29
N LEU A 158 -2.40 3.38 11.81
CA LEU A 158 -1.91 2.65 12.97
C LEU A 158 -1.85 1.18 12.63
N HIS A 159 -0.79 0.52 13.05
CA HIS A 159 -0.69 -0.92 13.07
C HIS A 159 -0.05 -1.39 14.37
N ILE A 160 -0.60 -2.46 14.95
CA ILE A 160 -0.03 -3.16 16.11
C ILE A 160 -0.12 -4.66 15.85
N SER A 161 0.90 -5.41 16.26
CA SER A 161 0.83 -6.86 16.20
C SER A 161 1.72 -7.56 17.23
N GLN A 162 1.34 -8.79 17.54
CA GLN A 162 2.03 -9.69 18.44
C GLN A 162 2.26 -11.05 17.77
N GLY A 163 3.51 -11.47 17.76
CA GLY A 163 3.96 -12.80 17.39
C GLY A 163 3.96 -13.74 18.60
N PHE A 164 3.65 -15.01 18.36
CA PHE A 164 3.73 -16.08 19.35
C PHE A 164 4.01 -17.43 18.68
N LEU A 165 4.75 -18.30 19.36
CA LEU A 165 5.01 -19.66 18.87
C LEU A 165 3.77 -20.55 19.08
N ALA A 166 3.22 -21.09 17.99
CA ALA A 166 2.09 -22.02 18.03
C ALA A 166 2.55 -23.48 17.80
N GLY A 167 3.45 -23.96 18.66
CA GLY A 167 3.96 -25.33 18.63
C GLY A 167 4.51 -25.72 17.25
N ARG A 168 3.92 -26.75 16.63
CA ARG A 168 4.34 -27.27 15.31
C ARG A 168 4.08 -26.35 14.13
N LEU A 169 3.25 -25.33 14.30
CA LEU A 169 2.96 -24.37 13.23
C LEU A 169 4.08 -23.32 13.13
N GLY A 170 4.91 -23.14 14.16
CA GLY A 170 5.95 -22.11 14.17
C GLY A 170 5.41 -20.77 14.66
N LEU A 171 6.06 -19.68 14.26
CA LEU A 171 5.67 -18.33 14.64
C LEU A 171 4.36 -17.94 13.96
N GLN A 172 3.39 -17.51 14.76
CA GLN A 172 2.10 -16.99 14.29
C GLN A 172 1.96 -15.55 14.73
N ARG A 173 1.23 -14.75 13.96
CA ARG A 173 1.07 -13.33 14.27
C ARG A 173 -0.40 -12.92 14.25
N ILE A 174 -0.79 -12.16 15.27
CA ILE A 174 -2.10 -11.50 15.33
C ILE A 174 -1.89 -10.00 15.42
N GLY A 175 -2.82 -9.22 14.88
CA GLY A 175 -2.71 -7.79 14.93
C GLY A 175 -3.99 -7.06 14.56
N ALA A 176 -3.91 -5.74 14.66
CA ALA A 176 -4.95 -4.83 14.22
C ALA A 176 -4.30 -3.64 13.52
N TYR A 177 -4.93 -3.18 12.46
CA TYR A 177 -4.58 -1.94 11.80
C TYR A 177 -5.79 -1.05 11.60
N GLY A 178 -5.54 0.24 11.44
CA GLY A 178 -6.58 1.19 11.13
C GLY A 178 -6.06 2.41 10.38
N TRP A 179 -6.95 3.02 9.62
CA TRP A 179 -6.72 4.22 8.85
C TRP A 179 -7.80 5.23 9.19
N ALA A 180 -7.43 6.48 9.46
CA ALA A 180 -8.35 7.57 9.67
C ALA A 180 -7.90 8.82 8.91
N GLY A 181 -8.79 9.46 8.17
CA GLY A 181 -8.45 10.63 7.35
C GLY A 181 -9.63 11.57 7.13
N LEU A 182 -9.34 12.86 6.94
CA LEU A 182 -10.32 13.88 6.59
C LEU A 182 -10.01 14.40 5.19
N ARG A 183 -10.66 13.84 4.17
CA ARG A 183 -10.39 14.19 2.77
C ARG A 183 -11.41 15.22 2.27
N PRO A 184 -11.00 16.28 1.57
CA PRO A 184 -11.93 17.16 0.86
C PRO A 184 -12.69 16.37 -0.20
N THR A 185 -14.01 16.41 -0.19
CA THR A 185 -14.81 15.88 -1.30
C THR A 185 -15.19 17.01 -2.25
N TYR A 186 -15.09 16.74 -3.56
CA TYR A 186 -15.49 17.67 -4.61
C TYR A 186 -16.87 17.35 -5.21
N PHE A 187 -17.48 16.21 -4.84
CA PHE A 187 -18.74 15.75 -5.41
C PHE A 187 -19.69 15.16 -4.35
N LEU A 188 -20.97 15.52 -4.43
CA LEU A 188 -22.10 14.79 -3.84
C LEU A 188 -22.84 14.08 -4.98
N THR A 189 -23.07 12.78 -4.87
CA THR A 189 -24.03 12.07 -5.73
C THR A 189 -25.44 12.46 -5.31
N SER A 190 -25.95 13.55 -5.89
CA SER A 190 -27.38 13.85 -5.92
C SER A 190 -27.80 14.06 -7.36
N GLY A 191 -28.68 13.17 -7.87
CA GLY A 191 -29.36 13.37 -9.15
C GLY A 191 -28.48 13.46 -10.41
N ARG A 192 -27.44 12.62 -10.55
CA ARG A 192 -26.62 12.47 -11.77
C ARG A 192 -25.92 13.75 -12.31
N ARG A 193 -25.89 14.86 -11.56
CA ARG A 193 -25.22 16.08 -12.02
C ARG A 193 -24.13 16.51 -11.04
N ARG A 194 -22.87 16.47 -11.51
CA ARG A 194 -21.70 16.96 -10.80
C ARG A 194 -21.87 18.46 -10.53
N THR A 195 -22.06 18.82 -9.26
CA THR A 195 -22.07 20.21 -8.81
C THR A 195 -20.96 20.36 -7.79
N ALA A 196 -19.98 21.23 -8.06
CA ALA A 196 -18.83 21.42 -7.20
C ALA A 196 -19.29 22.01 -5.86
N TRP A 197 -19.06 21.30 -4.77
CA TRP A 197 -19.24 21.79 -3.40
C TRP A 197 -18.06 21.34 -2.53
N ARG A 198 -17.71 22.15 -1.53
CA ARG A 198 -16.55 21.94 -0.65
C ARG A 198 -17.01 21.30 0.67
N GLY A 199 -16.88 19.98 0.78
CA GLY A 199 -17.16 19.20 2.00
C GLY A 199 -15.93 18.47 2.54
N SER A 200 -16.00 17.97 3.77
CA SER A 200 -15.01 17.07 4.36
C SER A 200 -15.61 15.67 4.54
N ARG A 201 -15.01 14.64 3.95
CA ARG A 201 -15.36 13.23 4.19
C ARG A 201 -14.41 12.66 5.23
N GLN A 202 -14.99 12.01 6.23
CA GLN A 202 -14.25 11.17 7.16
C GLN A 202 -14.14 9.77 6.55
N SER A 203 -12.92 9.25 6.46
CA SER A 203 -12.67 7.84 6.14
C SER A 203 -12.12 7.17 7.39
N ILE A 204 -12.77 6.09 7.84
CA ILE A 204 -12.31 5.24 8.93
C ILE A 204 -12.32 3.81 8.41
N LEU A 205 -11.17 3.14 8.51
CA LEU A 205 -11.02 1.71 8.32
C LEU A 205 -10.39 1.15 9.60
N LEU A 206 -10.96 0.08 10.13
CA LEU A 206 -10.39 -0.66 11.25
C LEU A 206 -10.52 -2.15 10.96
N SER A 207 -9.46 -2.92 11.13
CA SER A 207 -9.45 -4.35 10.81
C SER A 207 -8.50 -5.12 11.71
N GLY A 208 -8.94 -6.30 12.14
CA GLY A 208 -8.13 -7.31 12.82
C GLY A 208 -7.73 -8.42 11.86
N TRP A 209 -6.58 -9.04 12.09
CA TRP A 209 -6.07 -10.10 11.22
C TRP A 209 -5.26 -11.14 12.01
N ILE A 210 -5.12 -12.33 11.40
CA ILE A 210 -4.23 -13.40 11.84
C ILE A 210 -3.43 -13.89 10.63
N LEU A 211 -2.10 -13.97 10.76
CA LEU A 211 -1.22 -14.53 9.73
C LEU A 211 -0.71 -15.88 10.21
N TRP A 212 -0.84 -16.86 9.32
CA TRP A 212 -0.28 -18.18 9.52
C TRP A 212 1.02 -18.36 8.74
N GLU A 213 2.16 -18.51 9.42
CA GLU A 213 3.42 -18.85 8.76
C GLU A 213 3.64 -20.37 8.85
N PRO A 214 3.81 -21.09 7.73
CA PRO A 214 4.10 -22.51 7.76
C PRO A 214 5.56 -22.77 8.15
N LEU A 215 5.77 -23.82 8.96
CA LEU A 215 7.10 -24.25 9.38
C LEU A 215 7.87 -24.87 8.20
N HIS A 216 8.80 -24.13 7.61
CA HIS A 216 9.74 -24.68 6.64
C HIS A 216 10.76 -25.55 7.38
N ARG A 217 10.58 -26.88 7.32
CA ARG A 217 11.69 -27.79 7.62
C ARG A 217 12.78 -27.53 6.58
N GLN A 218 13.89 -26.95 7.01
CA GLN A 218 15.14 -27.15 6.28
C GLN A 218 15.44 -28.65 6.36
N VAL A 219 15.39 -29.32 5.20
CA VAL A 219 15.83 -30.70 5.01
C VAL A 219 17.29 -30.66 4.58
#